data_AF-A0A0G1LFU1-F1
#
_entry.id   AF-A0A0G1LFU1-F1
#
_cell.length_a   1.000
_cell.length_b   1.000
_cell.length_c   1.000
_cell.angle_alpha   90.00
_cell.angle_beta   90.00
_cell.angle_gamma   90.00
#
_symmetry.space_group_name_H-M   'P 1'
#
loop_
_entity.id
_entity.type
_entity.pdbx_description
1 polymer ?
#
loop_
_entity_poly.entity_id
_entity_poly.type
_entity_poly.pdbx_seq_one_letter_code
_entity_poly.pdbx_strand_id
1 'polypeptide(L)' 'DVTSFISSAKHPGKDAIIQGCGKDATSLYNTRPMGSKTPHSDKARSFLINFQIGILTDTNEE' A
#
# COMPACT_ATOMS: atom_id res chain seq x y z
N ASP A 1 -2.78 8.12 -0.19
CA ASP A 1 -1.44 8.73 -0.20
C ASP A 1 -0.62 8.20 0.97
N VAL A 2 0.54 7.61 0.68
CA VAL A 2 1.48 7.10 1.69
C VAL A 2 2.82 7.84 1.67
N THR A 3 2.91 8.99 0.99
CA THR A 3 4.17 9.72 0.76
C THR A 3 4.89 10.05 2.07
N SER A 4 4.21 10.72 3.01
CA SER A 4 4.82 11.03 4.32
C SER A 4 5.15 9.78 5.15
N PHE A 5 4.40 8.68 4.96
CA PHE A 5 4.69 7.42 5.64
C PHE A 5 5.99 6.80 5.15
N ILE A 6 6.25 6.85 3.83
CA ILE A 6 7.52 6.47 3.21
C ILE A 6 8.65 7.36 3.73
N SER A 7 8.51 8.69 3.65
CA SER A 7 9.55 9.63 4.09
C SER A 7 9.90 9.49 5.57
N SER A 8 8.92 9.13 6.41
CA SER A 8 9.14 8.90 7.84
C SER A 8 9.83 7.57 8.18
N ALA A 9 10.05 6.70 7.18
CA ALA A 9 10.56 5.34 7.35
C ALA A 9 9.78 4.48 8.37
N LYS A 10 8.52 4.83 8.67
CA LYS A 10 7.66 4.12 9.64
C LYS A 10 7.08 2.82 9.08
N HIS A 11 7.16 2.60 7.76
CA HIS A 11 6.75 1.35 7.16
C HIS A 11 7.74 0.23 7.50
N PRO A 12 7.32 -0.86 8.18
CA PRO A 12 8.25 -1.94 8.57
C PRO A 12 8.91 -2.64 7.38
N GLY A 13 8.24 -2.67 6.22
CA GLY A 13 8.80 -3.23 4.99
C GLY A 13 9.78 -2.30 4.26
N LYS A 14 10.11 -1.13 4.82
CA LYS A 14 11.01 -0.12 4.23
C LYS A 14 10.67 0.13 2.76
N ASP A 15 11.67 0.14 1.89
CA ASP A 15 11.62 0.43 0.46
C ASP A 15 10.76 -0.55 -0.35
N ALA A 16 10.35 -1.70 0.21
CA ALA A 16 9.44 -2.62 -0.48
C ALA A 16 8.10 -1.95 -0.86
N ILE A 17 7.66 -0.95 -0.10
CA ILE A 17 6.45 -0.16 -0.41
C ILE A 17 6.57 0.61 -1.74
N ILE A 18 7.79 1.01 -2.13
CA ILE A 18 8.03 1.81 -3.33
C ILE A 18 7.70 1.02 -4.61
N GLN A 19 7.78 -0.32 -4.56
CA GLN A 19 7.47 -1.18 -5.71
C GLN A 19 6.00 -1.08 -6.17
N GLY A 20 5.10 -0.67 -5.27
CA GLY A 20 3.67 -0.50 -5.55
C GLY A 20 3.27 0.92 -5.96
N CYS A 21 4.19 1.90 -5.95
CA CYS A 21 3.86 3.28 -6.28
C CYS A 21 3.29 3.40 -7.70
N GLY A 22 2.14 4.07 -7.83
CA GLY A 22 1.48 4.34 -9.12
C GLY A 22 0.78 3.14 -9.76
N LYS A 23 0.54 2.05 -9.02
CA LYS A 23 -0.06 0.81 -9.53
C LYS A 23 -1.12 0.27 -8.57
N ASP A 24 -1.95 -0.66 -9.05
CA ASP A 24 -2.68 -1.55 -8.14
C ASP A 24 -1.67 -2.48 -7.44
N ALA A 25 -1.48 -2.25 -6.14
CA ALA A 25 -0.55 -2.99 -5.32
C ALA A 25 -1.24 -4.09 -4.48
N THR A 26 -2.47 -4.50 -4.83
CA THR A 26 -3.27 -5.46 -4.06
C THR A 26 -2.54 -6.79 -3.87
N SER A 27 -1.92 -7.32 -4.92
CA SER A 27 -1.13 -8.55 -4.84
C SER A 27 0.11 -8.39 -3.96
N LEU A 28 0.87 -7.30 -4.13
CA LEU A 28 2.06 -7.00 -3.30
C LEU A 28 1.68 -6.86 -1.82
N TYR A 29 0.56 -6.19 -1.53
CA TYR A 29 0.05 -5.97 -0.19
C TYR A 29 -0.37 -7.27 0.52
N ASN A 30 -1.01 -8.19 -0.21
CA ASN A 30 -1.51 -9.44 0.34
C ASN A 30 -0.47 -10.58 0.36
N THR A 31 0.60 -10.49 -0.44
CA THR A 31 1.59 -11.57 -0.52
C THR A 31 2.95 -11.19 0.07
N ARG A 32 3.31 -9.89 0.12
CA ARG A 32 4.60 -9.38 0.62
C ARG A 32 5.81 -10.23 0.14
N PRO A 33 6.01 -10.38 -1.19
CA PRO A 33 7.00 -11.31 -1.73
C PRO A 33 8.44 -10.93 -1.37
N MET A 34 8.68 -9.65 -1.12
CA MET A 34 9.97 -9.10 -0.70
C MET A 34 10.22 -9.17 0.82
N GLY A 35 9.27 -9.72 1.58
CA GLY A 35 9.32 -9.78 3.03
C GLY A 35 8.89 -11.14 3.56
N SER A 36 7.96 -11.16 4.50
CA SER A 36 7.55 -12.37 5.23
C SER A 36 6.73 -13.37 4.41
N LYS A 37 6.40 -13.09 3.14
CA LYS A 37 5.56 -13.95 2.27
C LYS A 37 4.18 -14.30 2.87
N THR A 38 3.67 -13.41 3.71
CA THR A 38 2.36 -13.54 4.35
C THR A 38 1.57 -12.26 4.18
N PRO A 39 0.23 -12.26 4.31
CA PRO A 39 -0.54 -11.03 4.25
C PRO A 39 -0.24 -10.08 5.41
N HIS A 40 -0.45 -8.78 5.20
CA HIS A 40 -0.44 -7.79 6.29
C HIS A 40 -1.40 -8.20 7.43
N SER A 41 -0.98 -7.90 8.67
CA SER A 41 -1.77 -8.17 9.88
C SER A 41 -3.03 -7.30 9.94
N ASP A 42 -4.00 -7.69 10.75
CA ASP A 42 -5.25 -6.94 10.92
C ASP A 42 -5.01 -5.51 11.39
N LYS A 43 -4.04 -5.31 12.29
CA LYS A 43 -3.62 -3.97 12.71
C LYS A 43 -3.06 -3.14 11.56
N ALA A 44 -2.27 -3.72 10.65
CA ALA A 44 -1.79 -2.99 9.49
C ALA A 44 -2.94 -2.65 8.52
N ARG A 45 -3.89 -3.58 8.34
CA ARG A 45 -5.09 -3.36 7.53
C ARG A 45 -5.97 -2.24 8.11
N SER A 46 -6.11 -2.15 9.42
CA SER A 46 -6.88 -1.08 10.05
C SER A 46 -6.27 0.32 9.88
N PHE A 47 -4.96 0.43 9.59
CA PHE A 47 -4.34 1.72 9.28
C PHE A 47 -4.54 2.17 7.83
N LEU A 48 -4.91 1.28 6.91
CA LEU A 48 -5.01 1.60 5.47
C LEU A 48 -5.98 2.76 5.20
N ILE A 49 -7.10 2.80 5.93
CA ILE A 49 -8.11 3.85 5.80
C ILE A 49 -7.57 5.25 6.11
N ASN A 50 -6.58 5.38 7.00
CA ASN A 50 -5.98 6.67 7.36
C ASN A 50 -5.15 7.28 6.22
N PHE A 51 -4.80 6.48 5.22
CA PHE A 51 -4.05 6.89 4.04
C PHE A 51 -4.92 7.00 2.80
N GLN A 52 -6.23 6.71 2.89
CA GLN A 52 -7.11 6.76 1.72
C GLN A 52 -7.39 8.22 1.33
N ILE A 53 -7.26 8.51 0.02
CA ILE A 53 -7.54 9.84 -0.55
C ILE A 53 -8.66 9.82 -1.60
N GLY A 54 -9.23 8.66 -1.89
CA GLY A 54 -10.24 8.46 -2.92
C GLY A 54 -10.38 6.99 -3.30
N ILE A 55 -11.23 6.72 -4.30
CA ILE A 55 -11.38 5.42 -4.95
C ILE A 55 -11.18 5.65 -6.44
N LEU A 56 -10.41 4.77 -7.09
CA LEU A 56 -10.27 4.81 -8.54
C LEU A 56 -11.58 4.31 -9.15
N THR A 57 -12.30 5.19 -9.83
CA THR A 57 -13.48 4.86 -10.62
C THR A 57 -13.06 4.69 -12.08
N ASP A 58 -13.60 3.71 -12.78
CA ASP A 58 -13.52 3.68 -14.24
C ASP A 58 -14.37 4.83 -14.78
N THR A 59 -13.76 5.99 -15.01
CA THR A 59 -14.36 7.05 -15.81
C THR A 59 -13.81 6.93 -17.23
N ASN A 60 -14.23 5.89 -17.94
CA ASN A 60 -14.19 5.92 -19.40
C ASN A 60 -15.42 6.73 -19.86
N GLU A 61 -15.38 8.05 -19.64
CA GLU A 61 -16.19 8.98 -20.41
C GLU A 61 -15.22 9.74 -21.33
N GLU A 62 -15.14 9.28 -22.57
CA GLU A 62 -14.64 10.06 -23.72
C GLU A 62 -15.66 11.14 -24.11
#